data_AF-A0A2D4NY34-F1
#
_entry.id   AF-A0A2D4NY34-F1
#
_cell.length_a   1.000
_cell.length_b   1.000
_cell.length_c   1.000
_cell.angle_alpha   90.00
_cell.angle_beta   90.00
_cell.angle_gamma   90.00
#
_symmetry.space_group_name_H-M   'P 1'
#
loop_
_entity.id
_entity.type
_entity.pdbx_description
1 polymer ?
#
loop_
_entity_poly.entity_id
_entity_poly.type
_entity_poly.pdbx_seq_one_letter_code
_entity_poly.pdbx_strand_id
1 'polypeptide(L)'
;RQEIYFIHGLFGTTVCDGLVEINNFLTHHPKEVIFLDFNHFYAMDMNHHMYLISKIEEIFGSKLCTKECVENVTLQSLWEKQQQVLVFYHHSIFEIFPILWAGNKMPAPWANTTNVYKLLQFLETTLNEREKHGTFHVSQAILTPRAKTFARHLSHGLKNTLVHRYVSACFLSN
;
A
#
# COMPACT_ATOMS: atom_id res chain seq x y z
N ARG A 1 -24.10 9.92 -1.07
CA ARG A 1 -23.09 9.20 -0.26
C ARG A 1 -21.83 9.09 -1.10
N GLN A 2 -20.70 9.61 -0.64
CA GLN A 2 -19.40 9.45 -1.28
C GLN A 2 -18.67 8.32 -0.56
N GLU A 3 -19.02 7.07 -0.88
CA GLU A 3 -18.37 5.90 -0.28
C GLU A 3 -17.31 5.38 -1.25
N ILE A 4 -16.10 5.15 -0.73
CA ILE A 4 -14.97 4.62 -1.48
C ILE A 4 -14.71 3.20 -0.98
N TYR A 5 -14.48 2.29 -1.91
CA TYR A 5 -14.34 0.86 -1.64
C TYR A 5 -12.98 0.39 -2.15
N PHE A 6 -12.35 -0.55 -1.43
CA PHE A 6 -11.22 -1.29 -1.98
C PHE A 6 -11.73 -2.21 -3.09
N ILE A 7 -11.18 -2.09 -4.30
CA ILE A 7 -11.59 -2.93 -5.43
C ILE A 7 -10.74 -4.21 -5.45
N HIS A 8 -11.18 -5.24 -4.74
CA HIS A 8 -10.67 -6.61 -4.88
C HIS A 8 -11.76 -7.65 -4.51
N GLY A 9 -12.31 -8.35 -5.50
CA GLY A 9 -13.27 -9.45 -5.29
C GLY A 9 -14.71 -9.01 -5.00
N LEU A 10 -15.64 -9.97 -5.01
CA LEU A 10 -17.11 -9.75 -5.06
C LEU A 10 -17.75 -9.12 -3.80
N PHE A 11 -16.95 -8.69 -2.80
CA PHE A 11 -17.39 -8.08 -1.55
C PHE A 11 -16.47 -6.91 -1.20
N GLY A 12 -16.94 -5.68 -1.37
CA GLY A 12 -16.17 -4.48 -1.04
C GLY A 12 -16.37 -4.07 0.43
N THR A 13 -15.33 -4.17 1.25
CA THR A 13 -15.25 -3.42 2.52
C THR A 13 -15.02 -1.94 2.18
N THR A 14 -15.65 -1.03 2.92
CA THR A 14 -15.39 0.40 2.70
C THR A 14 -13.94 0.73 3.06
N VAL A 15 -13.34 1.70 2.37
CA VAL A 15 -12.00 2.16 2.72
C VAL A 15 -11.98 2.67 4.17
N CYS A 16 -13.05 3.33 4.61
CA CYS A 16 -13.16 3.83 5.98
C CYS A 16 -13.06 2.71 7.02
N ASP A 17 -13.79 1.60 6.85
CA ASP A 17 -13.76 0.48 7.80
C ASP A 17 -12.35 -0.12 7.90
N GLY A 18 -11.67 -0.29 6.76
CA GLY A 18 -10.29 -0.77 6.74
C GLY A 18 -9.32 0.19 7.44
N LEU A 19 -9.46 1.50 7.24
CA LEU A 19 -8.62 2.49 7.94
C LEU A 19 -8.88 2.48 9.46
N VAL A 20 -10.13 2.31 9.89
CA VAL A 20 -10.48 2.19 11.32
C VAL A 20 -9.87 0.93 11.93
N GLU A 21 -9.94 -0.21 11.24
CA GLU A 21 -9.33 -1.46 11.71
C GLU A 21 -7.80 -1.31 11.88
N ILE A 22 -7.15 -0.68 10.91
CA ILE A 22 -5.71 -0.39 10.96
C ILE A 22 -5.39 0.54 12.14
N ASN A 23 -6.17 1.60 12.35
CA ASN A 23 -5.96 2.50 13.47
C ASN A 23 -6.16 1.82 14.83
N ASN A 24 -7.12 0.91 14.93
CA ASN A 24 -7.33 0.08 16.12
C ASN A 24 -6.12 -0.82 16.38
N PHE A 25 -5.56 -1.46 15.35
CA PHE A 25 -4.30 -2.21 15.47
C PHE A 25 -3.17 -1.31 16.00
N LEU A 26 -2.91 -0.17 15.36
CA LEU A 26 -1.83 0.74 15.76
C LEU A 26 -1.96 1.27 17.19
N THR A 27 -3.20 1.44 17.68
CA THR A 27 -3.48 1.86 19.05
C THR A 27 -3.03 0.82 20.09
N HIS A 28 -3.10 -0.48 19.76
CA HIS A 28 -2.63 -1.56 20.63
C HIS A 28 -1.15 -1.91 20.42
N HIS A 29 -0.54 -1.39 19.36
CA HIS A 29 0.82 -1.72 18.96
C HIS A 29 1.64 -0.45 18.65
N PRO A 30 2.06 0.32 19.68
CA PRO A 30 2.63 1.66 19.51
C PRO A 30 3.99 1.71 18.79
N LYS A 31 4.66 0.56 18.62
CA LYS A 31 5.94 0.45 17.89
C LYS A 31 5.78 0.01 16.44
N GLU A 32 4.57 -0.37 16.03
CA GLU A 32 4.31 -0.75 14.64
C GLU A 32 4.16 0.50 13.77
N VAL A 33 4.70 0.41 12.56
CA VAL A 33 4.64 1.44 11.52
C VAL A 33 4.03 0.83 10.27
N ILE A 34 3.07 1.52 9.67
CA ILE A 34 2.33 1.08 8.50
C ILE A 34 2.55 2.04 7.34
N PHE A 35 2.78 1.45 6.18
CA PHE A 35 2.90 2.13 4.90
C PHE A 35 1.60 1.88 4.14
N LEU A 36 0.80 2.92 3.94
CA LEU A 36 -0.44 2.85 3.17
C LEU A 36 -0.16 3.31 1.74
N ASP A 37 -0.29 2.41 0.77
CA ASP A 37 -0.13 2.70 -0.65
C ASP A 37 -1.50 2.82 -1.33
N PHE A 38 -1.95 4.05 -1.59
CA PHE A 38 -3.14 4.32 -2.36
C PHE A 38 -2.78 4.52 -3.83
N ASN A 39 -2.98 3.46 -4.60
CA ASN A 39 -2.71 3.39 -6.03
C ASN A 39 -3.95 2.95 -6.82
N HIS A 40 -3.94 3.15 -8.14
CA HIS A 40 -5.01 2.75 -9.06
C HIS A 40 -6.40 3.31 -8.68
N PHE A 41 -6.52 4.64 -8.63
CA PHE A 41 -7.81 5.31 -8.39
C PHE A 41 -8.72 5.18 -9.62
N TYR A 42 -9.85 4.47 -9.47
CA TYR A 42 -10.85 4.29 -10.53
C TYR A 42 -12.09 5.13 -10.26
N ALA A 43 -12.55 5.85 -11.28
CA ALA A 43 -13.76 6.68 -11.22
C ALA A 43 -13.81 7.67 -10.03
N MET A 44 -12.64 8.12 -9.55
CA MET A 44 -12.53 9.17 -8.54
C MET A 44 -12.31 10.52 -9.22
N ASP A 45 -13.08 11.51 -8.78
CA ASP A 45 -12.82 12.92 -9.07
C ASP A 45 -12.17 13.60 -7.85
N MET A 46 -11.92 14.91 -7.96
CA MET A 46 -11.30 15.69 -6.90
C MET A 46 -12.07 15.65 -5.57
N ASN A 47 -13.41 15.61 -5.60
CA ASN A 47 -14.21 15.54 -4.38
C ASN A 47 -14.01 14.20 -3.66
N HIS A 48 -13.90 13.11 -4.41
CA HIS A 48 -13.60 11.79 -3.85
C HIS A 48 -12.20 11.76 -3.22
N HIS A 49 -11.21 12.38 -3.85
CA HIS A 49 -9.86 12.49 -3.28
C HIS A 49 -9.87 13.29 -1.97
N MET A 50 -10.51 14.46 -1.96
CA MET A 50 -10.64 15.31 -0.76
C MET A 50 -11.36 14.56 0.37
N TYR A 51 -12.43 13.84 0.06
CA TYR A 51 -13.14 13.01 1.02
C TYR A 51 -12.23 11.93 1.62
N LEU A 52 -11.51 11.17 0.79
CA LEU A 52 -10.59 10.13 1.27
C LEU A 52 -9.50 10.70 2.17
N ILE A 53 -8.89 11.82 1.77
CA ILE A 53 -7.83 12.48 2.54
C ILE A 53 -8.37 12.94 3.89
N SER A 54 -9.54 13.58 3.92
CA SER A 54 -10.16 13.99 5.18
C SER A 54 -10.41 12.80 6.11
N LYS A 55 -10.79 11.63 5.57
CA LYS A 55 -10.98 10.42 6.37
C LYS A 55 -9.68 9.84 6.91
N ILE A 56 -8.60 9.88 6.12
CA ILE A 56 -7.26 9.50 6.57
C ILE A 56 -6.81 10.40 7.74
N GLU A 57 -6.98 11.72 7.60
CA GLU A 57 -6.64 12.70 8.63
C GLU A 57 -7.47 12.51 9.91
N GLU A 58 -8.79 12.35 9.77
CA GLU A 58 -9.73 12.12 10.89
C GLU A 58 -9.40 10.85 11.66
N ILE A 59 -9.08 9.74 10.97
CA ILE A 59 -8.90 8.43 11.59
C ILE A 59 -7.53 8.30 12.26
N PHE A 60 -6.45 8.71 11.59
CA PHE A 60 -5.09 8.50 12.09
C PHE A 60 -4.58 9.67 12.93
N GLY A 61 -5.06 10.89 12.67
CA GLY A 61 -4.70 12.08 13.43
C GLY A 61 -3.19 12.24 13.58
N SER A 62 -2.72 12.36 14.83
CA SER A 62 -1.30 12.53 15.16
C SER A 62 -0.41 11.35 14.79
N LYS A 63 -0.97 10.17 14.47
CA LYS A 63 -0.20 9.02 13.99
C LYS A 63 0.34 9.22 12.57
N LEU A 64 -0.16 10.21 11.81
CA LEU A 64 0.30 10.49 10.46
C LEU A 64 1.70 11.10 10.44
N CYS A 65 2.56 10.54 9.58
CA CYS A 65 3.88 11.06 9.29
C CYS A 65 3.80 12.05 8.12
N THR A 66 4.19 13.29 8.37
CA THR A 66 4.34 14.31 7.32
C THR A 66 5.52 13.99 6.40
N LYS A 67 5.39 14.31 5.12
CA LYS A 67 6.44 14.13 4.12
C LYS A 67 7.71 14.90 4.49
N GLU A 68 8.82 14.19 4.55
CA GLU A 68 10.16 14.70 4.80
C GLU A 68 11.19 13.98 3.92
N CYS A 69 12.48 14.24 4.10
CA CYS A 69 13.52 13.46 3.42
C CYS A 69 13.43 11.98 3.86
N VAL A 70 13.46 11.06 2.90
CA VAL A 70 13.31 9.61 3.17
C VAL A 70 14.37 9.12 4.16
N GLU A 71 15.57 9.67 4.06
CA GLU A 71 16.72 9.35 4.92
C GLU A 71 16.49 9.70 6.39
N ASN A 72 15.60 10.65 6.68
CA ASN A 72 15.26 11.04 8.04
C ASN A 72 14.17 10.13 8.66
N VAL A 73 13.51 9.32 7.82
CA VAL A 73 12.48 8.37 8.26
C VAL A 73 13.15 7.10 8.78
N THR A 74 13.47 7.11 10.07
CA THR A 74 13.93 5.93 10.80
C THR A 74 12.85 5.47 11.77
N LEU A 75 12.84 4.18 12.13
CA LEU A 75 11.92 3.66 13.15
C LEU A 75 12.06 4.43 14.47
N GLN A 76 13.30 4.75 14.86
CA GLN A 76 13.58 5.55 16.06
C GLN A 76 12.91 6.92 16.00
N SER A 77 13.10 7.66 14.89
CA SER A 77 12.49 8.99 14.66
C SER A 77 10.96 8.92 14.72
N LEU A 78 10.37 7.90 14.10
CA LEU A 78 8.91 7.68 14.10
C LEU A 78 8.38 7.39 15.51
N TRP A 79 9.05 6.54 16.27
CA TRP A 79 8.66 6.22 17.65
C TRP A 79 8.77 7.43 18.59
N GLU A 80 9.85 8.21 18.48
CA GLU A 80 10.04 9.44 19.26
C GLU A 80 8.94 10.46 18.99
N LYS A 81 8.51 10.58 17.73
CA LYS A 81 7.41 11.46 17.29
C LYS A 81 6.02 10.86 17.54
N GLN A 82 5.92 9.60 17.99
CA GLN A 82 4.66 8.83 18.07
C GLN A 82 3.88 8.78 16.74
N GLN A 83 4.62 8.78 15.62
CA GLN A 83 4.07 8.64 14.28
C GLN A 83 4.16 7.19 13.84
N GLN A 84 3.11 6.71 13.18
CA GLN A 84 2.97 5.30 12.82
C GLN A 84 2.52 5.09 11.37
N VAL A 85 2.04 6.11 10.66
CA VAL A 85 1.42 5.94 9.34
C VAL A 85 2.07 6.83 8.29
N LEU A 86 2.66 6.21 7.26
CA LEU A 86 3.10 6.88 6.05
C LEU A 86 2.09 6.61 4.93
N VAL A 87 1.65 7.67 4.25
CA VAL A 87 0.62 7.56 3.20
C VAL A 87 1.23 7.92 1.85
N PHE A 88 1.36 6.94 0.97
CA PHE A 88 1.79 7.10 -0.41
C PHE A 88 0.56 7.23 -1.31
N TYR A 89 0.54 8.27 -2.14
CA TYR A 89 -0.65 8.66 -2.88
C TYR A 89 -0.32 8.92 -4.36
N HIS A 90 -0.90 8.12 -5.25
CA HIS A 90 -0.65 8.17 -6.70
C HIS A 90 -1.55 9.19 -7.45
N HIS A 91 -1.67 10.41 -6.92
CA HIS A 91 -2.38 11.52 -7.55
C HIS A 91 -1.72 12.85 -7.16
N SER A 92 -1.63 13.81 -8.09
CA SER A 92 -0.87 15.08 -7.93
C SER A 92 -1.26 15.91 -6.70
N ILE A 93 -2.42 15.66 -6.12
CA ILE A 93 -2.87 16.28 -4.86
C ILE A 93 -1.90 16.08 -3.68
N PHE A 94 -1.00 15.09 -3.74
CA PHE A 94 0.05 14.92 -2.73
C PHE A 94 0.91 16.17 -2.54
N GLU A 95 1.03 17.03 -3.57
CA GLU A 95 1.80 18.26 -3.49
C GLU A 95 1.22 19.23 -2.45
N ILE A 96 -0.11 19.25 -2.34
CA ILE A 96 -0.89 20.19 -1.51
C ILE A 96 -0.93 19.72 -0.05
N PHE A 97 -1.00 18.41 0.20
CA PHE A 97 -1.16 17.86 1.54
C PHE A 97 0.20 17.41 2.14
N PRO A 98 0.61 17.93 3.30
CA PRO A 98 1.86 17.54 3.95
C PRO A 98 1.92 16.06 4.36
N ILE A 99 0.78 15.43 4.65
CA ILE A 99 0.69 14.03 5.08
C ILE A 99 0.81 13.02 3.92
N LEU A 100 0.77 13.50 2.67
CA LEU A 100 0.82 12.65 1.48
C LEU A 100 2.22 12.64 0.86
N TRP A 101 2.82 11.45 0.83
CA TRP A 101 4.02 11.16 0.09
C TRP A 101 3.65 10.88 -1.38
N ALA A 102 4.50 11.34 -2.30
CA ALA A 102 4.31 11.00 -3.71
C ALA A 102 4.42 9.48 -3.89
N GLY A 103 3.49 8.88 -4.65
CA GLY A 103 3.50 7.42 -4.88
C GLY A 103 4.83 6.88 -5.43
N ASN A 104 5.54 7.67 -6.23
CA ASN A 104 6.85 7.30 -6.76
C ASN A 104 7.99 7.28 -5.71
N LYS A 105 7.73 7.70 -4.46
CA LYS A 105 8.67 7.55 -3.34
C LYS A 105 8.77 6.11 -2.83
N MET A 106 7.83 5.26 -3.18
CA MET A 106 7.83 3.83 -2.85
C MET A 106 7.51 3.02 -4.10
N PRO A 107 8.42 2.96 -5.09
CA PRO A 107 8.20 2.16 -6.28
C PRO A 107 8.08 0.67 -5.89
N ALA A 108 7.02 0.01 -6.35
CA ALA A 108 6.74 -1.40 -6.09
C ALA A 108 6.76 -2.21 -7.40
N PRO A 109 7.95 -2.48 -7.97
CA PRO A 109 8.06 -3.23 -9.21
C PRO A 109 7.81 -4.72 -8.96
N TRP A 110 7.15 -5.38 -9.91
CA TRP A 110 6.75 -6.79 -9.80
C TRP A 110 7.30 -7.61 -10.98
N ALA A 111 7.77 -8.83 -10.70
CA ALA A 111 8.46 -9.66 -11.67
C ALA A 111 7.56 -10.23 -12.79
N ASN A 112 6.24 -10.20 -12.61
CA ASN A 112 5.24 -10.73 -13.55
C ASN A 112 5.60 -12.11 -14.14
N THR A 113 5.90 -13.07 -13.26
CA THR A 113 6.39 -14.38 -13.67
C THR A 113 5.77 -15.50 -12.84
N THR A 114 5.54 -16.65 -13.46
CA THR A 114 5.23 -17.91 -12.78
C THR A 114 6.49 -18.70 -12.38
N ASN A 115 7.66 -18.26 -12.83
CA ASN A 115 8.93 -18.98 -12.66
C ASN A 115 9.69 -18.42 -11.45
N VAL A 116 9.98 -19.27 -10.48
CA VAL A 116 10.69 -18.94 -9.23
C VAL A 116 12.11 -18.42 -9.49
N TYR A 117 12.88 -19.02 -10.41
CA TYR A 117 14.23 -18.56 -10.72
C TYR A 117 14.23 -17.14 -11.31
N LYS A 118 13.27 -16.85 -12.20
CA LYS A 118 13.11 -15.48 -12.73
C LYS A 118 12.71 -14.49 -11.64
N LEU A 119 11.89 -14.92 -10.68
CA LEU A 119 11.54 -14.10 -9.53
C LEU A 119 12.76 -13.81 -8.66
N LEU A 120 13.56 -14.83 -8.31
CA LEU A 120 14.78 -14.66 -7.52
C LEU A 120 15.77 -13.73 -8.21
N GLN A 121 16.02 -13.94 -9.51
CA GLN A 121 16.88 -13.06 -10.31
C GLN A 121 16.36 -11.61 -10.29
N PHE A 122 15.06 -11.41 -10.45
CA PHE A 122 14.45 -10.08 -10.38
C PHE A 122 14.65 -9.43 -9.00
N LEU A 123 14.46 -10.17 -7.91
CA LEU A 123 14.67 -9.68 -6.54
C LEU A 123 16.14 -9.28 -6.31
N GLU A 124 17.08 -10.10 -6.76
CA GLU A 124 18.52 -9.80 -6.66
C GLU A 124 18.91 -8.56 -7.47
N THR A 125 18.44 -8.46 -8.72
CA THR A 125 18.69 -7.30 -9.58
C THR A 125 18.13 -6.03 -8.96
N THR A 126 16.85 -6.02 -8.56
CA THR A 126 16.22 -4.83 -7.98
C THR A 126 16.85 -4.41 -6.65
N LEU A 127 17.31 -5.37 -5.84
CA LEU A 127 18.04 -5.07 -4.61
C LEU A 127 19.40 -4.41 -4.90
N ASN A 128 20.14 -4.91 -5.90
CA ASN A 128 21.45 -4.39 -6.28
C ASN A 128 21.38 -3.01 -6.95
N GLU A 129 20.33 -2.79 -7.76
CA GLU A 129 20.10 -1.56 -8.50
C GLU A 129 19.25 -0.54 -7.73
N ARG A 130 18.93 -0.81 -6.46
CA ARG A 130 18.08 0.09 -5.67
C ARG A 130 18.66 1.49 -5.59
N GLU A 131 17.77 2.47 -5.68
CA GLU A 131 18.11 3.85 -5.35
C GLU A 131 18.62 3.92 -3.90
N LYS A 132 19.77 4.54 -3.71
CA LYS A 132 20.40 4.67 -2.38
C LYS A 132 19.76 5.79 -1.55
N HIS A 133 19.09 6.72 -2.22
CA HIS A 133 18.56 7.94 -1.64
C HIS A 133 17.21 8.29 -2.26
N GLY A 134 16.40 9.02 -1.52
CA GLY A 134 15.19 9.66 -2.02
C GLY A 134 13.98 8.76 -2.22
N THR A 135 14.09 7.43 -2.10
CA THR A 135 12.96 6.49 -2.21
C THR A 135 13.08 5.32 -1.23
N PHE A 136 11.95 4.78 -0.80
CA PHE A 136 11.85 3.49 -0.12
C PHE A 136 12.03 2.36 -1.13
N HIS A 137 12.78 1.32 -0.74
CA HIS A 137 12.94 0.14 -1.56
C HIS A 137 11.89 -0.92 -1.21
N VAL A 138 11.20 -1.45 -2.22
CA VAL A 138 10.20 -2.52 -2.08
C VAL A 138 10.63 -3.74 -2.88
N SER A 139 10.68 -4.90 -2.22
CA SER A 139 10.91 -6.19 -2.87
C SER A 139 9.62 -7.01 -2.88
N GLN A 140 9.03 -7.24 -4.06
CA GLN A 140 7.79 -8.00 -4.21
C GLN A 140 8.04 -9.45 -4.64
N ALA A 141 7.98 -10.38 -3.69
CA ALA A 141 8.15 -11.81 -3.92
C ALA A 141 6.85 -12.52 -4.33
N ILE A 142 6.15 -12.02 -5.36
CA ILE A 142 4.85 -12.55 -5.82
C ILE A 142 5.00 -13.28 -7.16
N LEU A 143 4.58 -14.54 -7.21
CA LEU A 143 4.39 -15.27 -8.46
C LEU A 143 3.03 -14.92 -9.06
N THR A 144 3.00 -14.58 -10.35
CA THR A 144 1.76 -14.24 -11.05
C THR A 144 1.34 -15.39 -11.96
N PRO A 145 0.19 -16.06 -11.73
CA PRO A 145 -0.33 -17.09 -12.64
C PRO A 145 -0.59 -16.51 -14.04
N ARG A 146 -0.39 -17.30 -15.10
CA ARG A 146 -0.72 -16.87 -16.47
C ARG A 146 -2.23 -16.69 -16.65
N ALA A 147 -2.65 -15.68 -17.42
CA ALA A 147 -4.04 -15.39 -17.79
C ALA A 147 -4.84 -16.62 -18.30
N LYS A 148 -4.19 -17.58 -18.99
CA LYS A 148 -4.83 -18.82 -19.47
C LYS A 148 -5.25 -19.79 -18.35
N THR A 149 -4.69 -19.66 -17.15
CA THR A 149 -5.11 -20.43 -15.95
C THR A 149 -6.39 -19.85 -15.33
N PHE A 150 -6.62 -18.54 -15.49
CA PHE A 150 -7.85 -17.87 -15.03
C PHE A 150 -9.06 -18.23 -15.92
N ALA A 151 -8.87 -18.28 -17.24
CA ALA A 151 -9.95 -18.61 -18.18
C ALA A 151 -10.55 -20.02 -17.99
N ARG A 152 -9.75 -21.00 -17.54
CA ARG A 152 -10.21 -22.39 -17.35
C ARG A 152 -10.95 -22.64 -16.03
N HIS A 153 -10.92 -21.69 -15.09
CA HIS A 153 -11.65 -21.77 -13.81
C HIS A 153 -12.91 -20.89 -13.76
N LEU A 154 -13.08 -19.96 -14.70
CA LEU A 154 -14.28 -19.12 -14.81
C LEU A 154 -15.52 -19.92 -15.27
N SER A 155 -15.35 -21.02 -16.01
CA SER A 155 -16.47 -21.81 -16.54
C SER A 155 -17.07 -22.83 -15.56
N HIS A 156 -16.43 -23.11 -14.41
CA HIS A 156 -16.86 -24.19 -13.52
C HIS A 156 -17.02 -23.85 -12.03
N GLY A 157 -16.77 -22.62 -11.58
CA GLY A 157 -17.05 -22.33 -10.16
C GLY A 157 -16.54 -20.99 -9.64
N LEU A 158 -17.17 -19.90 -10.06
CA LEU A 158 -17.03 -18.57 -9.44
C LEU A 158 -17.57 -18.48 -7.99
N LYS A 159 -17.94 -19.60 -7.36
CA LYS A 159 -18.65 -19.59 -6.08
C LYS A 159 -17.84 -20.01 -4.85
N ASN A 160 -16.62 -20.56 -4.96
CA ASN A 160 -15.95 -21.12 -3.77
C ASN A 160 -14.40 -21.12 -3.69
N THR A 161 -13.64 -20.47 -4.58
CA THR A 161 -12.18 -20.78 -4.64
C THR A 161 -11.21 -19.63 -4.87
N LEU A 162 -11.55 -18.38 -4.51
CA LEU A 162 -10.61 -17.25 -4.62
C LEU A 162 -10.48 -16.49 -3.31
N VAL A 163 -10.18 -17.23 -2.23
CA VAL A 163 -9.65 -16.67 -0.98
C VAL A 163 -8.20 -17.14 -0.86
N HIS A 164 -7.31 -16.50 -1.62
CA HIS A 164 -5.89 -16.53 -1.33
C HIS A 164 -5.35 -15.11 -1.38
N ARG A 165 -5.29 -14.53 -0.17
CA ARG A 165 -4.42 -13.46 0.35
C ARG A 165 -3.57 -12.74 -0.70
N TYR A 166 -3.93 -11.49 -0.97
CA TYR A 166 -2.97 -10.42 -1.23
C TYR A 166 -3.33 -9.23 -0.35
N VAL A 167 -2.87 -9.26 0.89
CA VAL A 167 -2.63 -8.04 1.66
C VAL A 167 -1.17 -7.72 1.40
N SER A 168 -0.89 -6.73 0.55
CA SER A 168 0.45 -6.17 0.47
C SER A 168 0.68 -5.35 1.74
N ALA A 169 0.99 -6.02 2.83
CA ALA A 169 1.60 -5.40 3.99
C ALA A 169 3.12 -5.48 3.76
N CYS A 170 3.74 -4.35 3.40
CA CYS A 170 5.19 -4.23 3.47
C CYS A 170 5.57 -4.17 4.95
N PHE A 171 5.98 -5.31 5.50
CA PHE A 171 6.71 -5.34 6.76
C PHE A 171 8.17 -5.04 6.46
N LEU A 172 8.68 -3.91 6.96
CA LEU A 172 10.11 -3.70 7.06
C LEU A 172 10.63 -4.58 8.21
N SER A 173 11.35 -5.65 7.87
CA SER A 173 12.23 -6.33 8.83
C SER A 173 13.59 -5.67 8.78
N ASN A 174 14.18 -5.49 9.97
CA ASN A 174 15.51 -4.92 10.26
C ASN A 174 16.59 -5.24 9.22
#